data_AF-A0A352AN66-F1
#
_entry.id   AF-A0A352AN66-F1
#
_cell.length_a   1.000
_cell.length_b   1.000
_cell.length_c   1.000
_cell.angle_alpha   90.00
_cell.angle_beta   90.00
_cell.angle_gamma   90.00
#
_symmetry.space_group_name_H-M   'P 1'
#
loop_
_entity.id
_entity.type
_entity.pdbx_description
1 polymer ?
#
loop_
_entity_poly.entity_id
_entity_poly.type
_entity_poly.pdbx_seq_one_letter_code
_entity_poly.pdbx_strand_id
1 'polypeptide(L)'
;MHIGFLNPQGNFDPNDRYITEHPDFGGQLVYVKEVALAIAAQGHSVDILTRQIIDPEWSGFAEPFDAYPGVDNVRIVRLPAGPKEFLRKELLWPHLVQDWVPNILKFYREQGGLPDIMTAHYSDGGLCGVLIEDKTGLPFTFTAHSLGAQKMDKMNITPDNLSQLNDYYYFGRRLVVERLSMNRSAVNITNTLQERFKQYGHLAYRGAIDVDDDARFAIVPPGVDPSMFSAEARAYNEEATYQLVEERLARDIAELRRGFPVILASSRLDPKKNLLGLVQAFAHSPILQERANVVLITAGLDKALYEKAKDEQTEQKVLAPIREVVKASNLWGKISAFCVPDQPALAATYRFLAKRRSV
;
A
#
# COMPACT_ATOMS: atom_id res chain seq x y z
N MET A 1 9.39 14.29 21.46
CA MET A 1 8.62 15.12 20.50
C MET A 1 7.23 14.52 20.33
N HIS A 2 6.24 15.37 20.10
CA HIS A 2 4.90 15.03 19.64
C HIS A 2 4.80 15.29 18.13
N ILE A 3 4.38 14.29 17.36
CA ILE A 3 4.42 14.31 15.89
C ILE A 3 3.03 14.03 15.34
N GLY A 4 2.53 14.89 14.44
CA GLY A 4 1.26 14.65 13.75
C GLY A 4 1.47 14.07 12.35
N PHE A 5 0.83 12.95 12.04
CA PHE A 5 0.84 12.31 10.72
C PHE A 5 -0.43 12.68 9.96
N LEU A 6 -0.28 13.43 8.87
CA LEU A 6 -1.40 13.87 8.03
C LEU A 6 -1.66 12.83 6.93
N ASN A 7 -2.71 12.03 7.10
CA ASN A 7 -3.13 11.00 6.14
C ASN A 7 -4.67 10.94 6.02
N PRO A 8 -5.30 11.86 5.25
CA PRO A 8 -6.76 11.96 5.20
C PRO A 8 -7.45 10.84 4.41
N GLN A 9 -6.86 10.32 3.33
CA GLN A 9 -7.42 9.17 2.59
C GLN A 9 -7.29 7.84 3.34
N GLY A 10 -8.19 6.91 3.04
CA GLY A 10 -8.25 5.61 3.73
C GLY A 10 -8.66 5.78 5.20
N ASN A 11 -8.34 4.80 6.03
CA ASN A 11 -8.48 4.91 7.48
C ASN A 11 -7.61 3.88 8.20
N PHE A 12 -7.50 4.01 9.52
CA PHE A 12 -6.68 3.16 10.38
C PHE A 12 -7.55 2.58 11.48
N ASP A 13 -7.28 1.35 11.89
CA ASP A 13 -7.82 0.77 13.12
C ASP A 13 -6.87 -0.34 13.63
N PRO A 14 -7.03 -0.79 14.88
CA PRO A 14 -6.15 -1.80 15.48
C PRO A 14 -6.15 -3.17 14.78
N ASN A 15 -7.20 -3.48 14.01
CA ASN A 15 -7.36 -4.77 13.37
C ASN A 15 -7.04 -4.73 11.87
N ASP A 16 -6.50 -3.61 11.37
CA ASP A 16 -6.15 -3.39 9.97
C ASP A 16 -7.29 -3.78 9.00
N ARG A 17 -8.53 -3.42 9.35
CA ARG A 17 -9.71 -3.81 8.57
C ARG A 17 -9.61 -3.22 7.18
N TYR A 18 -10.10 -3.98 6.21
CA TYR A 18 -10.23 -3.57 4.82
C TYR A 18 -8.91 -3.26 4.08
N ILE A 19 -7.74 -3.61 4.63
CA ILE A 19 -6.40 -3.24 4.10
C ILE A 19 -6.08 -3.75 2.67
N THR A 20 -7.01 -4.47 2.04
CA THR A 20 -6.92 -4.92 0.65
C THR A 20 -8.21 -4.74 -0.15
N GLU A 21 -9.27 -4.18 0.45
CA GLU A 21 -10.62 -4.20 -0.12
C GLU A 21 -10.89 -3.03 -1.08
N HIS A 22 -10.17 -1.92 -0.95
CA HIS A 22 -10.33 -0.77 -1.85
C HIS A 22 -8.98 -0.09 -2.19
N PRO A 23 -8.82 0.54 -3.38
CA PRO A 23 -7.56 1.13 -3.82
C PRO A 23 -6.98 2.27 -2.95
N ASP A 24 -7.80 2.85 -2.08
CA ASP A 24 -7.37 3.86 -1.10
C ASP A 24 -6.88 3.23 0.21
N PHE A 25 -7.03 1.92 0.36
CA PHE A 25 -6.46 1.10 1.43
C PHE A 25 -5.29 0.28 0.88
N GLY A 26 -4.25 0.11 1.69
CA GLY A 26 -3.10 -0.73 1.31
C GLY A 26 -1.78 -0.24 1.87
N GLY A 27 -0.73 -0.36 1.06
CA GLY A 27 0.66 -0.20 1.51
C GLY A 27 1.00 1.15 2.14
N GLN A 28 0.33 2.24 1.76
CA GLN A 28 0.50 3.53 2.42
C GLN A 28 0.03 3.50 3.88
N LEU A 29 -1.10 2.85 4.17
CA LEU A 29 -1.63 2.75 5.53
C LEU A 29 -0.72 1.88 6.40
N VAL A 30 -0.24 0.76 5.85
CA VAL A 30 0.79 -0.08 6.50
C VAL A 30 2.02 0.77 6.79
N TYR A 31 2.55 1.50 5.81
CA TYR A 31 3.72 2.36 6.01
C TYR A 31 3.50 3.38 7.13
N VAL A 32 2.39 4.12 7.09
CA VAL A 32 2.10 5.19 8.07
C VAL A 32 1.98 4.60 9.48
N LYS A 33 1.24 3.50 9.63
CA LYS A 33 1.13 2.78 10.90
C LYS A 33 2.50 2.32 11.40
N GLU A 34 3.25 1.57 10.61
CA GLU A 34 4.52 0.98 11.05
C GLU A 34 5.56 2.05 11.39
N VAL A 35 5.61 3.15 10.64
CA VAL A 35 6.49 4.28 10.97
C VAL A 35 6.04 4.98 12.26
N ALA A 36 4.74 5.19 12.48
CA ALA A 36 4.22 5.75 13.72
C ALA A 36 4.60 4.89 14.94
N LEU A 37 4.42 3.56 14.83
CA LEU A 37 4.80 2.60 15.86
C LEU A 37 6.33 2.59 16.12
N ALA A 38 7.14 2.62 15.07
CA ALA A 38 8.60 2.64 15.19
C ALA A 38 9.13 3.95 15.82
N ILE A 39 8.51 5.10 15.51
CA ILE A 39 8.81 6.38 16.14
C ILE A 39 8.38 6.39 17.60
N ALA A 40 7.22 5.82 17.90
CA ALA A 40 6.74 5.67 19.27
C ALA A 40 7.64 4.79 20.13
N ALA A 41 8.17 3.70 19.56
CA ALA A 41 9.15 2.84 20.24
C ALA A 41 10.47 3.57 20.59
N GLN A 42 10.76 4.69 19.92
CA GLN A 42 11.90 5.57 20.26
C GLN A 42 11.56 6.62 21.33
N GLY A 43 10.36 6.56 21.93
CA GLY A 43 9.95 7.45 23.04
C GLY A 43 9.26 8.74 22.60
N HIS A 44 8.83 8.84 21.34
CA HIS A 44 8.06 9.98 20.83
C HIS A 44 6.54 9.73 20.93
N SER A 45 5.73 10.78 20.93
CA SER A 45 4.26 10.66 20.86
C SER A 45 3.78 10.93 19.44
N VAL A 46 2.83 10.14 18.95
CA VAL A 46 2.35 10.23 17.57
C VAL A 46 0.83 10.30 17.50
N ASP A 47 0.34 11.24 16.69
CA ASP A 47 -1.08 11.32 16.30
C ASP A 47 -1.20 10.98 14.82
N ILE A 48 -1.88 9.89 14.49
CA ILE A 48 -2.27 9.58 13.10
C ILE A 48 -3.58 10.31 12.82
N LEU A 49 -3.49 11.45 12.14
CA LEU A 49 -4.62 12.29 11.77
C LEU A 49 -5.23 11.77 10.46
N THR A 50 -6.49 11.35 10.51
CA THR A 50 -7.22 10.88 9.32
C THR A 50 -8.65 11.44 9.25
N ARG A 51 -9.36 11.21 8.15
CA ARG A 51 -10.76 11.64 7.98
C ARG A 51 -11.68 10.71 8.78
N GLN A 52 -12.67 11.28 9.47
CA GLN A 52 -13.74 10.50 10.09
C GLN A 52 -14.70 9.97 9.02
N ILE A 53 -14.99 8.67 9.08
CA ILE A 53 -15.87 7.98 8.12
C ILE A 53 -16.98 7.31 8.92
N ILE A 54 -18.22 7.74 8.69
CA ILE A 54 -19.42 7.15 9.28
C ILE A 54 -20.21 6.56 8.14
N ASP A 55 -19.93 5.29 7.84
CA ASP A 55 -20.45 4.58 6.69
C ASP A 55 -20.70 3.11 7.07
N PRO A 56 -21.90 2.57 6.86
CA PRO A 56 -22.19 1.15 7.13
C PRO A 56 -21.29 0.18 6.34
N GLU A 57 -20.82 0.55 5.15
CA GLU A 57 -19.90 -0.29 4.36
C GLU A 57 -18.48 -0.29 4.93
N TRP A 58 -18.11 0.77 5.67
CA TRP A 58 -16.77 0.98 6.25
C TRP A 58 -16.83 1.13 7.77
N SER A 59 -17.36 0.10 8.43
CA SER A 59 -17.57 0.10 9.89
C SER A 59 -16.24 0.16 10.68
N GLY A 60 -16.27 0.74 11.87
CA GLY A 60 -15.09 0.86 12.74
C GLY A 60 -14.29 2.16 12.60
N PHE A 61 -14.67 3.04 11.66
CA PHE A 61 -14.01 4.33 11.43
C PHE A 61 -14.80 5.55 11.94
N ALA A 62 -15.93 5.30 12.62
CA ALA A 62 -16.83 6.35 13.08
C ALA A 62 -16.32 7.05 14.35
N GLU A 63 -15.65 6.33 15.25
CA GLU A 63 -15.19 6.91 16.51
C GLU A 63 -14.05 7.92 16.28
N PRO A 64 -14.07 9.08 16.96
CA PRO A 64 -13.07 10.15 16.75
C PRO A 64 -11.67 9.76 17.22
N PHE A 65 -11.54 8.78 18.10
CA PHE A 65 -10.27 8.32 18.63
C PHE A 65 -10.17 6.81 18.61
N ASP A 66 -8.95 6.31 18.43
CA ASP A 66 -8.59 4.89 18.51
C ASP A 66 -7.11 4.76 18.88
N ALA A 67 -6.66 3.56 19.25
CA ALA A 67 -5.28 3.33 19.69
C ALA A 67 -4.82 1.91 19.40
N TYR A 68 -3.52 1.73 19.17
CA TYR A 68 -2.96 0.40 18.99
C TYR A 68 -2.69 -0.27 20.34
N PRO A 69 -3.13 -1.54 20.54
CA PRO A 69 -2.91 -2.25 21.80
C PRO A 69 -1.43 -2.30 22.20
N GLY A 70 -1.15 -1.93 23.45
CA GLY A 70 0.20 -1.94 24.01
C GLY A 70 1.11 -0.79 23.55
N VAL A 71 0.56 0.23 22.88
CA VAL A 71 1.32 1.38 22.39
C VAL A 71 0.63 2.68 22.79
N ASP A 72 0.83 3.08 24.04
CA ASP A 72 0.10 4.20 24.67
C ASP A 72 0.40 5.58 24.07
N ASN A 73 1.54 5.71 23.38
CA ASN A 73 2.02 6.94 22.78
C ASN A 73 1.70 7.04 21.27
N VAL A 74 0.82 6.20 20.73
CA VAL A 74 0.25 6.35 19.39
C VAL A 74 -1.28 6.41 19.47
N ARG A 75 -1.86 7.48 18.95
CA ARG A 75 -3.32 7.61 18.80
C ARG A 75 -3.72 7.83 17.36
N ILE A 76 -4.85 7.25 16.98
CA ILE A 76 -5.55 7.58 15.74
C ILE A 76 -6.56 8.67 16.08
N VAL A 77 -6.54 9.77 15.34
CA VAL A 77 -7.43 10.92 15.52
C VAL A 77 -8.20 11.11 14.23
N ARG A 78 -9.52 10.88 14.28
CA ARG A 78 -10.41 10.99 13.12
C ARG A 78 -11.19 12.30 13.20
N LEU A 79 -10.99 13.15 12.20
CA LEU A 79 -11.61 14.47 12.14
C LEU A 79 -12.61 14.56 10.99
N PRO A 80 -13.79 15.15 11.21
CA PRO A 80 -14.81 15.25 10.17
C PRO A 80 -14.35 16.17 9.03
N ALA A 81 -14.69 15.78 7.79
CA ALA A 81 -14.50 16.59 6.60
C ALA A 81 -15.45 16.17 5.49
N GLY A 82 -16.21 17.13 4.96
CA GLY A 82 -17.23 16.87 3.94
C GLY A 82 -18.36 15.96 4.41
N PRO A 83 -18.99 15.20 3.49
CA PRO A 83 -19.96 14.15 3.78
C PRO A 83 -19.49 13.17 4.87
N LYS A 84 -20.41 12.39 5.45
CA LYS A 84 -20.06 11.43 6.50
C LYS A 84 -19.51 10.12 5.93
N GLU A 85 -20.02 9.75 4.77
CA GLU A 85 -19.77 8.49 4.10
C GLU A 85 -18.36 8.44 3.47
N PHE A 86 -17.95 7.27 3.03
CA PHE A 86 -16.67 7.11 2.35
C PHE A 86 -16.59 7.99 1.09
N LEU A 87 -15.43 8.63 0.90
CA LEU A 87 -15.11 9.38 -0.30
C LEU A 87 -13.77 8.89 -0.83
N ARG A 88 -13.73 8.60 -2.14
CA ARG A 88 -12.45 8.34 -2.81
C ARG A 88 -11.56 9.57 -2.73
N LYS A 89 -10.26 9.33 -2.59
CA LYS A 89 -9.23 10.38 -2.38
C LYS A 89 -9.32 11.56 -3.35
N GLU A 90 -9.66 11.32 -4.62
CA GLU A 90 -9.69 12.39 -5.62
C GLU A 90 -10.83 13.41 -5.41
N LEU A 91 -11.82 13.10 -4.55
CA LEU A 91 -12.91 14.00 -4.20
C LEU A 91 -12.67 14.78 -2.91
N LEU A 92 -11.61 14.46 -2.14
CA LEU A 92 -11.37 15.05 -0.83
C LEU A 92 -10.99 16.54 -0.88
N TRP A 93 -10.39 17.01 -1.98
CA TRP A 93 -9.72 18.31 -2.05
C TRP A 93 -10.49 19.50 -1.45
N PRO A 94 -11.78 19.74 -1.79
CA PRO A 94 -12.49 20.89 -1.24
C PRO A 94 -12.66 20.78 0.29
N HIS A 95 -12.93 19.57 0.76
CA HIS A 95 -13.20 19.26 2.17
C HIS A 95 -11.94 19.32 3.03
N LEU A 96 -10.76 19.04 2.47
CA LEU A 96 -9.49 19.21 3.18
C LEU A 96 -9.25 20.68 3.54
N VAL A 97 -9.56 21.58 2.60
CA VAL A 97 -9.38 23.03 2.77
C VAL A 97 -10.46 23.63 3.66
N GLN A 98 -11.72 23.28 3.41
CA GLN A 98 -12.89 23.89 4.06
C GLN A 98 -13.14 23.36 5.47
N ASP A 99 -12.90 22.07 5.70
CA ASP A 99 -13.32 21.39 6.93
C ASP A 99 -12.12 20.81 7.69
N TRP A 100 -11.33 19.95 7.05
CA TRP A 100 -10.38 19.08 7.75
C TRP A 100 -9.24 19.86 8.39
N VAL A 101 -8.54 20.74 7.65
CA VAL A 101 -7.46 21.58 8.21
C VAL A 101 -7.98 22.49 9.32
N PRO A 102 -9.10 23.22 9.15
CA PRO A 102 -9.71 23.97 10.26
C PRO A 102 -10.02 23.11 11.49
N ASN A 103 -10.53 21.89 11.30
CA ASN A 103 -10.83 20.97 12.39
C ASN A 103 -9.57 20.43 13.09
N ILE A 104 -8.47 20.18 12.37
CA ILE A 104 -7.15 19.85 12.95
C ILE A 104 -6.67 21.00 13.84
N LEU A 105 -6.70 22.24 13.33
CA LEU A 105 -6.24 23.40 14.08
C LEU A 105 -7.11 23.69 15.30
N LYS A 106 -8.43 23.48 15.18
CA LYS A 106 -9.35 23.55 16.32
C LYS A 106 -9.03 22.49 17.36
N PHE A 107 -8.88 21.23 16.94
CA PHE A 107 -8.55 20.11 17.82
C PHE A 107 -7.29 20.39 18.63
N TYR A 108 -6.18 20.78 18.00
CA TYR A 108 -4.94 21.06 18.73
C TYR A 108 -5.02 22.29 19.63
N ARG A 109 -5.80 23.30 19.27
CA ARG A 109 -6.08 24.44 20.16
C ARG A 109 -6.80 23.99 21.43
N GLU A 110 -7.76 23.08 21.31
CA GLU A 110 -8.49 22.50 22.44
C GLU A 110 -7.63 21.54 23.27
N GLN A 111 -6.65 20.86 22.66
CA GLN A 111 -5.65 20.03 23.35
C GLN A 111 -4.55 20.85 24.05
N GLY A 112 -4.52 22.18 23.85
CA GLY A 112 -3.57 23.08 24.51
C GLY A 112 -2.24 23.28 23.77
N GLY A 113 -2.08 22.76 22.54
CA GLY A 113 -0.87 22.95 21.76
C GLY A 113 -0.85 22.17 20.45
N LEU A 114 -0.11 22.70 19.46
CA LEU A 114 0.24 21.97 18.23
C LEU A 114 1.33 20.92 18.55
N PRO A 115 1.46 19.86 17.73
CA PRO A 115 2.63 18.99 17.79
C PRO A 115 3.90 19.77 17.41
N ASP A 116 5.07 19.17 17.66
CA ASP A 116 6.38 19.78 17.37
C ASP A 116 6.68 19.82 15.86
N ILE A 117 6.16 18.84 15.11
CA ILE A 117 6.33 18.71 13.66
C ILE A 117 5.20 17.87 13.06
N MET A 118 4.91 18.09 11.78
CA MET A 118 4.00 17.23 11.00
C MET A 118 4.77 16.35 10.00
N THR A 119 4.21 15.20 9.65
CA THR A 119 4.62 14.44 8.46
C THR A 119 3.41 14.22 7.56
N ALA A 120 3.52 14.63 6.31
CA ALA A 120 2.46 14.61 5.33
C ALA A 120 2.63 13.44 4.37
N HIS A 121 1.57 12.63 4.24
CA HIS A 121 1.58 11.42 3.43
C HIS A 121 0.62 11.54 2.27
N TYR A 122 1.14 11.29 1.06
CA TYR A 122 0.43 11.46 -0.21
C TYR A 122 -0.01 12.90 -0.49
N SER A 123 -0.47 13.17 -1.72
CA SER A 123 -0.75 14.54 -2.17
C SER A 123 -1.82 15.25 -1.33
N ASP A 124 -2.79 14.52 -0.79
CA ASP A 124 -3.85 15.07 0.08
C ASP A 124 -3.33 15.47 1.46
N GLY A 125 -2.52 14.63 2.11
CA GLY A 125 -1.79 15.00 3.32
C GLY A 125 -0.81 16.15 3.07
N GLY A 126 -0.15 16.15 1.91
CA GLY A 126 0.75 17.21 1.45
C GLY A 126 0.07 18.58 1.38
N LEU A 127 -1.12 18.66 0.78
CA LEU A 127 -1.95 19.88 0.79
C LEU A 127 -2.20 20.37 2.22
N CYS A 128 -2.57 19.45 3.11
CA CYS A 128 -2.87 19.81 4.50
C CYS A 128 -1.62 20.32 5.23
N GLY A 129 -0.46 19.69 4.99
CA GLY A 129 0.83 20.14 5.51
C GLY A 129 1.16 21.56 5.08
N VAL A 130 1.02 21.87 3.79
CA VAL A 130 1.20 23.22 3.24
C VAL A 130 0.29 24.24 3.94
N LEU A 131 -1.00 23.92 4.09
CA LEU A 131 -1.98 24.84 4.66
C LEU A 131 -1.80 25.06 6.17
N ILE A 132 -1.36 24.03 6.90
CA ILE A 132 -1.09 24.12 8.34
C ILE A 132 0.21 24.92 8.57
N GLU A 133 1.24 24.65 7.77
CA GLU A 133 2.52 25.36 7.84
C GLU A 133 2.35 26.84 7.51
N ASP A 134 1.62 27.19 6.46
CA ASP A 134 1.30 28.59 6.13
C ASP A 134 0.58 29.34 7.26
N LYS A 135 -0.32 28.65 7.99
CA LYS A 135 -1.11 29.25 9.07
C LYS A 135 -0.39 29.33 10.41
N THR A 136 0.55 28.45 10.67
CA THR A 136 1.11 28.25 12.03
C THR A 136 2.64 28.34 12.09
N GLY A 137 3.32 28.27 10.95
CA GLY A 137 4.78 28.13 10.87
C GLY A 137 5.28 26.74 11.27
N LEU A 138 4.39 25.79 11.56
CA LEU A 138 4.76 24.44 11.96
C LEU A 138 5.37 23.68 10.76
N PRO A 139 6.65 23.25 10.83
CA PRO A 139 7.27 22.56 9.70
C PRO A 139 6.65 21.19 9.47
N PHE A 140 6.82 20.68 8.23
CA PHE A 140 6.40 19.33 7.89
C PHE A 140 7.35 18.62 6.94
N THR A 141 7.43 17.28 7.03
CA THR A 141 8.05 16.42 6.02
C THR A 141 7.03 15.94 5.02
N PHE A 142 7.44 15.61 3.79
CA PHE A 142 6.53 15.09 2.75
C PHE A 142 6.99 13.75 2.19
N THR A 143 6.15 12.72 2.31
CA THR A 143 6.34 11.41 1.67
C THR A 143 5.24 11.22 0.61
N ALA A 144 5.61 11.22 -0.66
CA ALA A 144 4.62 11.21 -1.74
C ALA A 144 3.85 9.90 -1.86
N HIS A 145 4.47 8.74 -1.59
CA HIS A 145 3.97 7.36 -1.83
C HIS A 145 3.68 7.02 -3.30
N SER A 146 3.08 7.94 -4.04
CA SER A 146 2.88 7.92 -5.48
C SER A 146 2.73 9.35 -5.98
N LEU A 147 3.41 9.65 -7.08
CA LEU A 147 3.33 10.94 -7.75
C LEU A 147 2.41 10.89 -8.98
N GLY A 148 1.65 11.96 -9.17
CA GLY A 148 0.66 12.10 -10.24
C GLY A 148 1.29 11.99 -11.62
N ALA A 149 2.45 12.60 -11.84
CA ALA A 149 3.10 12.60 -13.15
C ALA A 149 3.44 11.18 -13.64
N GLN A 150 4.01 10.33 -12.79
CA GLN A 150 4.32 8.93 -13.14
C GLN A 150 3.06 8.11 -13.36
N LYS A 151 1.96 8.45 -12.67
CA LYS A 151 0.66 7.83 -12.91
C LYS A 151 0.12 8.23 -14.28
N MET A 152 0.30 9.48 -14.69
CA MET A 152 -0.06 9.98 -16.03
C MET A 152 0.77 9.27 -17.12
N ASP A 153 2.09 9.16 -16.96
CA ASP A 153 2.95 8.44 -17.91
C ASP A 153 2.49 6.99 -18.10
N LYS A 154 2.21 6.28 -16.99
CA LYS A 154 1.72 4.90 -17.01
C LYS A 154 0.33 4.74 -17.65
N MET A 155 -0.45 5.82 -17.71
CA MET A 155 -1.75 5.83 -18.38
C MET A 155 -1.66 6.23 -19.85
N ASN A 156 -0.45 6.50 -20.36
CA ASN A 156 -0.22 6.97 -21.73
C ASN A 156 -1.14 8.15 -22.07
N ILE A 157 -1.09 9.19 -21.24
CA ILE A 157 -1.91 10.38 -21.46
C ILE A 157 -1.57 11.02 -22.81
N THR A 158 -2.60 11.30 -23.59
CA THR A 158 -2.56 12.01 -24.86
C THR A 158 -3.47 13.24 -24.78
N PRO A 159 -3.32 14.23 -25.67
CA PRO A 159 -4.26 15.35 -25.75
C PRO A 159 -5.74 14.91 -25.82
N ASP A 160 -6.02 13.80 -26.49
CA ASP A 160 -7.38 13.29 -26.70
C ASP A 160 -8.00 12.70 -25.42
N ASN A 161 -7.23 12.04 -24.57
CA ASN A 161 -7.74 11.40 -23.33
C ASN A 161 -7.54 12.24 -22.06
N LEU A 162 -6.78 13.34 -22.15
CA LEU A 162 -6.40 14.16 -21.01
C LEU A 162 -7.62 14.71 -20.26
N SER A 163 -8.61 15.24 -20.97
CA SER A 163 -9.80 15.83 -20.32
C SER A 163 -10.53 14.79 -19.48
N GLN A 164 -10.85 13.63 -20.09
CA GLN A 164 -11.57 12.55 -19.41
C GLN A 164 -10.81 12.02 -18.18
N LEU A 165 -9.49 11.81 -18.32
CA LEU A 165 -8.66 11.34 -17.21
C LEU A 165 -8.53 12.41 -16.12
N ASN A 166 -8.48 13.68 -16.48
CA ASN A 166 -8.47 14.77 -15.52
C ASN A 166 -9.80 14.91 -14.78
N ASP A 167 -10.94 14.69 -15.43
CA ASP A 167 -12.25 14.74 -14.77
C ASP A 167 -12.40 13.63 -13.71
N TYR A 168 -11.78 12.47 -13.94
CA TYR A 168 -11.81 11.37 -12.99
C TYR A 168 -10.73 11.47 -11.90
N TYR A 169 -9.47 11.72 -12.28
CA TYR A 169 -8.31 11.67 -11.38
C TYR A 169 -7.87 13.04 -10.84
N TYR A 170 -8.42 14.14 -11.37
CA TYR A 170 -8.09 15.51 -11.00
C TYR A 170 -6.59 15.81 -11.10
N PHE A 171 -5.92 15.29 -12.14
CA PHE A 171 -4.47 15.41 -12.30
C PHE A 171 -3.97 16.85 -12.27
N GLY A 172 -4.67 17.79 -12.90
CA GLY A 172 -4.29 19.21 -12.88
C GLY A 172 -4.18 19.76 -11.46
N ARG A 173 -5.18 19.47 -10.60
CA ARG A 173 -5.15 19.86 -9.19
C ARG A 173 -4.07 19.11 -8.43
N ARG A 174 -3.99 17.79 -8.63
CA ARG A 174 -3.02 16.94 -7.95
C ARG A 174 -1.57 17.38 -8.20
N LEU A 175 -1.20 17.68 -9.44
CA LEU A 175 0.15 18.12 -9.78
C LEU A 175 0.50 19.45 -9.10
N VAL A 176 -0.44 20.41 -9.06
CA VAL A 176 -0.22 21.69 -8.36
C VAL A 176 0.02 21.46 -6.87
N VAL A 177 -0.80 20.62 -6.23
CA VAL A 177 -0.67 20.28 -4.82
C VAL A 177 0.65 19.57 -4.53
N GLU A 178 1.05 18.60 -5.35
CA GLU A 178 2.32 17.90 -5.22
C GLU A 178 3.49 18.88 -5.33
N ARG A 179 3.47 19.79 -6.31
CA ARG A 179 4.49 20.85 -6.44
C ARG A 179 4.58 21.72 -5.20
N LEU A 180 3.45 22.16 -4.65
CA LEU A 180 3.42 22.94 -3.41
C LEU A 180 4.00 22.15 -2.23
N SER A 181 3.61 20.88 -2.10
CA SER A 181 4.05 19.99 -1.02
C SER A 181 5.56 19.74 -1.09
N MET A 182 6.10 19.52 -2.29
CA MET A 182 7.55 19.35 -2.53
C MET A 182 8.35 20.60 -2.16
N ASN A 183 7.80 21.76 -2.50
CA ASN A 183 8.46 23.05 -2.32
C ASN A 183 8.39 23.56 -0.88
N ARG A 184 7.27 23.35 -0.18
CA ARG A 184 7.02 23.88 1.16
C ARG A 184 7.46 22.96 2.28
N SER A 185 7.55 21.65 2.03
CA SER A 185 8.07 20.72 3.04
C SER A 185 9.48 21.10 3.46
N ALA A 186 9.83 20.85 4.73
CA ALA A 186 11.20 21.01 5.20
C ALA A 186 12.12 20.00 4.50
N VAL A 187 11.68 18.73 4.42
CA VAL A 187 12.38 17.63 3.77
C VAL A 187 11.38 16.72 3.05
N ASN A 188 11.74 16.31 1.83
CA ASN A 188 11.05 15.26 1.09
C ASN A 188 11.64 13.90 1.44
N ILE A 189 10.81 13.00 1.97
CA ILE A 189 11.23 11.63 2.29
C ILE A 189 10.94 10.75 1.08
N THR A 190 11.96 10.05 0.60
CA THR A 190 11.86 9.10 -0.51
C THR A 190 12.33 7.73 -0.07
N ASN A 191 11.74 6.68 -0.63
CA ASN A 191 12.10 5.30 -0.30
C ASN A 191 13.38 4.87 -1.01
N THR A 192 13.71 5.51 -2.14
CA THR A 192 14.85 5.13 -2.99
C THR A 192 15.48 6.34 -3.69
N LEU A 193 16.74 6.19 -4.11
CA LEU A 193 17.41 7.12 -5.03
C LEU A 193 16.64 7.27 -6.35
N GLN A 194 16.03 6.19 -6.84
CA GLN A 194 15.25 6.20 -8.07
C GLN A 194 14.02 7.11 -7.93
N GLU A 195 13.34 7.08 -6.78
CA GLU A 195 12.21 7.95 -6.50
C GLU A 195 12.63 9.43 -6.53
N ARG A 196 13.70 9.80 -5.82
CA ARG A 196 14.26 11.16 -5.85
C ARG A 196 14.61 11.60 -7.27
N PHE A 197 15.53 10.90 -7.93
CA PHE A 197 16.11 11.39 -9.19
C PHE A 197 15.25 11.15 -10.42
N LYS A 198 14.32 10.18 -10.42
CA LYS A 198 13.44 9.92 -11.56
C LYS A 198 12.02 10.41 -11.33
N GLN A 199 11.47 10.23 -10.14
CA GLN A 199 10.07 10.57 -9.91
C GLN A 199 9.89 12.06 -9.59
N TYR A 200 10.62 12.57 -8.59
CA TYR A 200 10.64 14.00 -8.28
C TYR A 200 11.36 14.80 -9.39
N GLY A 201 12.31 14.19 -10.10
CA GLY A 201 13.00 14.79 -11.26
C GLY A 201 12.15 14.89 -12.54
N HIS A 202 10.88 14.50 -12.50
CA HIS A 202 9.99 14.55 -13.66
C HIS A 202 9.71 16.00 -14.10
N LEU A 203 9.59 16.24 -15.42
CA LEU A 203 9.41 17.58 -15.99
C LEU A 203 8.22 18.36 -15.41
N ALA A 204 7.13 17.66 -15.08
CA ALA A 204 5.95 18.25 -14.42
C ALA A 204 6.25 18.90 -13.06
N TYR A 205 7.34 18.50 -12.39
CA TYR A 205 7.77 19.04 -11.08
C TYR A 205 8.95 20.00 -11.19
N ARG A 206 9.41 20.32 -12.40
CA ARG A 206 10.50 21.27 -12.62
C ARG A 206 10.21 22.62 -11.93
N GLY A 207 11.18 23.10 -11.15
CA GLY A 207 11.08 24.35 -10.40
C GLY A 207 10.23 24.28 -9.13
N ALA A 208 9.63 23.13 -8.80
CA ALA A 208 9.02 22.92 -7.49
C ALA A 208 10.07 22.52 -6.44
N ILE A 209 11.05 21.72 -6.83
CA ILE A 209 12.13 21.24 -5.97
C ILE A 209 13.38 21.01 -6.82
N ASP A 210 14.54 21.29 -6.23
CA ASP A 210 15.82 20.88 -6.80
C ASP A 210 16.14 19.47 -6.28
N VAL A 211 16.19 18.49 -7.19
CA VAL A 211 16.50 17.11 -6.81
C VAL A 211 17.95 16.89 -6.43
N ASP A 212 18.84 17.83 -6.74
CA ASP A 212 20.25 17.77 -6.37
C ASP A 212 20.54 18.44 -5.02
N ASP A 213 19.55 19.10 -4.41
CA ASP A 213 19.66 19.66 -3.06
C ASP A 213 19.49 18.57 -1.98
N ASP A 214 20.62 18.10 -1.45
CA ASP A 214 20.66 17.07 -0.40
C ASP A 214 20.00 17.52 0.91
N ALA A 215 19.94 18.81 1.21
CA ALA A 215 19.27 19.29 2.43
C ALA A 215 17.74 19.13 2.34
N ARG A 216 17.21 18.97 1.12
CA ARG A 216 15.77 18.88 0.83
C ARG A 216 15.26 17.45 0.69
N PHE A 217 16.14 16.46 0.77
CA PHE A 217 15.79 15.04 0.63
C PHE A 217 16.41 14.17 1.71
N ALA A 218 15.62 13.25 2.25
CA ALA A 218 16.14 12.11 2.98
C ALA A 218 15.67 10.82 2.30
N ILE A 219 16.61 9.89 2.09
CA ILE A 219 16.32 8.58 1.51
C ILE A 219 16.20 7.61 2.67
N VAL A 220 14.98 7.20 2.97
CA VAL A 220 14.66 6.32 4.09
C VAL A 220 13.91 5.11 3.54
N PRO A 221 14.63 4.03 3.18
CA PRO A 221 14.00 2.82 2.66
C PRO A 221 13.04 2.23 3.71
N PRO A 222 11.82 1.85 3.33
CA PRO A 222 10.91 1.16 4.23
C PRO A 222 11.43 -0.24 4.53
N GLY A 223 10.91 -0.82 5.62
CA GLY A 223 11.15 -2.20 5.99
C GLY A 223 9.89 -3.04 5.97
N VAL A 224 10.01 -4.23 6.56
CA VAL A 224 8.90 -5.10 6.96
C VAL A 224 8.95 -5.22 8.48
N ASP A 225 7.82 -5.50 9.13
CA ASP A 225 7.79 -5.83 10.55
C ASP A 225 8.57 -7.14 10.78
N PRO A 226 9.74 -7.12 11.47
CA PRO A 226 10.55 -8.30 11.69
C PRO A 226 9.93 -9.28 12.68
N SER A 227 8.97 -8.83 13.52
CA SER A 227 8.21 -9.71 14.41
C SER A 227 7.29 -10.65 13.63
N MET A 228 6.88 -10.23 12.43
CA MET A 228 6.06 -11.01 11.50
C MET A 228 6.88 -11.66 10.39
N PHE A 229 7.72 -10.88 9.71
CA PHE A 229 8.50 -11.27 8.53
C PHE A 229 10.00 -11.42 8.87
N SER A 230 10.32 -12.46 9.63
CA SER A 230 11.69 -12.93 9.83
C SER A 230 11.75 -14.46 9.87
N ALA A 231 12.96 -15.03 9.83
CA ALA A 231 13.16 -16.48 9.97
C ALA A 231 12.74 -17.00 11.37
N GLU A 232 12.89 -16.15 12.40
CA GLU A 232 12.62 -16.51 13.80
C GLU A 232 11.22 -16.14 14.27
N ALA A 233 10.50 -15.30 13.52
CA ALA A 233 9.11 -15.00 13.77
C ALA A 233 8.25 -16.26 13.84
N ARG A 234 7.24 -16.25 14.71
CA ARG A 234 6.24 -17.32 14.83
C ARG A 234 4.85 -16.72 14.77
N ALA A 235 4.02 -17.25 13.87
CA ALA A 235 2.63 -16.84 13.74
C ALA A 235 1.75 -17.73 14.64
N TYR A 236 0.67 -17.20 15.20
CA TYR A 236 -0.25 -17.98 16.03
C TYR A 236 -0.91 -19.13 15.24
N ASN A 237 -1.04 -18.99 13.92
CA ASN A 237 -1.65 -19.95 12.99
C ASN A 237 -0.61 -20.70 12.15
N GLU A 238 0.65 -20.79 12.60
CA GLU A 238 1.75 -21.29 11.77
C GLU A 238 1.60 -22.77 11.38
N GLU A 239 1.28 -23.65 12.33
CA GLU A 239 1.10 -25.08 12.03
C GLU A 239 -0.09 -25.32 11.10
N ALA A 240 -1.22 -24.66 11.36
CA ALA A 240 -2.40 -24.72 10.50
C ALA A 240 -2.09 -24.19 9.08
N THR A 241 -1.26 -23.15 8.98
CA THR A 241 -0.82 -22.61 7.68
C THR A 241 0.07 -23.61 6.95
N TYR A 242 0.99 -24.28 7.64
CA TYR A 242 1.86 -25.27 7.01
C TYR A 242 1.04 -26.44 6.44
N GLN A 243 0.09 -26.94 7.22
CA GLN A 243 -0.86 -27.97 6.78
C GLN A 243 -1.66 -27.50 5.55
N LEU A 244 -2.19 -26.28 5.58
CA LEU A 244 -2.88 -25.68 4.44
C LEU A 244 -2.00 -25.67 3.18
N VAL A 245 -0.76 -25.18 3.28
CA VAL A 245 0.16 -25.12 2.13
C VAL A 245 0.45 -26.54 1.61
N GLU A 246 0.67 -27.52 2.48
CA GLU A 246 0.90 -28.91 2.07
C GLU A 246 -0.30 -29.52 1.37
N GLU A 247 -1.52 -29.30 1.86
CA GLU A 247 -2.75 -29.74 1.21
C GLU A 247 -2.90 -29.16 -0.19
N ARG A 248 -2.62 -27.86 -0.37
CA ARG A 248 -2.73 -27.18 -1.66
C ARG A 248 -1.66 -27.65 -2.65
N LEU A 249 -0.43 -27.87 -2.17
CA LEU A 249 0.61 -28.52 -2.97
C LEU A 249 0.23 -29.96 -3.32
N ALA A 250 -0.39 -30.72 -2.41
CA ALA A 250 -0.83 -32.08 -2.68
C ALA A 250 -1.95 -32.13 -3.73
N ARG A 251 -2.87 -31.16 -3.67
CA ARG A 251 -3.97 -30.98 -4.63
C ARG A 251 -3.45 -30.66 -6.04
N ASP A 252 -2.50 -29.74 -6.17
CA ASP A 252 -2.17 -29.12 -7.46
C ASP A 252 -0.85 -29.64 -8.08
N ILE A 253 0.11 -30.06 -7.26
CA ILE A 253 1.45 -30.48 -7.69
C ILE A 253 1.53 -32.01 -7.73
N ALA A 254 2.06 -32.53 -8.86
CA ALA A 254 2.25 -33.95 -9.06
C ALA A 254 3.16 -34.53 -7.97
N GLU A 255 2.83 -35.74 -7.49
CA GLU A 255 3.48 -36.36 -6.33
C GLU A 255 5.01 -36.37 -6.41
N LEU A 256 5.55 -36.77 -7.56
CA LEU A 256 7.00 -36.83 -7.82
C LEU A 256 7.72 -35.47 -7.75
N ARG A 257 6.96 -34.37 -7.76
CA ARG A 257 7.49 -32.99 -7.80
C ARG A 257 7.29 -32.24 -6.49
N ARG A 258 6.55 -32.79 -5.52
CA ARG A 258 6.21 -32.07 -4.27
C ARG A 258 7.43 -31.73 -3.40
N GLY A 259 8.55 -32.44 -3.60
CA GLY A 259 9.82 -32.15 -2.96
C GLY A 259 10.68 -31.08 -3.67
N PHE A 260 10.28 -30.61 -4.85
CA PHE A 260 11.02 -29.57 -5.57
C PHE A 260 10.78 -28.19 -4.94
N PRO A 261 11.76 -27.28 -5.00
CA PRO A 261 11.55 -25.90 -4.59
C PRO A 261 10.45 -25.24 -5.43
N VAL A 262 9.84 -24.20 -4.88
CA VAL A 262 8.85 -23.39 -5.58
C VAL A 262 9.38 -22.00 -5.88
N ILE A 263 8.97 -21.49 -7.03
CA ILE A 263 9.01 -20.07 -7.36
C ILE A 263 7.70 -19.47 -6.86
N LEU A 264 7.79 -18.64 -5.83
CA LEU A 264 6.64 -18.08 -5.14
C LEU A 264 6.34 -16.67 -5.70
N ALA A 265 5.07 -16.43 -6.01
CA ALA A 265 4.57 -15.10 -6.28
C ALA A 265 3.34 -14.81 -5.43
N SER A 266 3.45 -13.85 -4.52
CA SER A 266 2.32 -13.36 -3.71
C SER A 266 1.90 -11.98 -4.21
N SER A 267 0.70 -11.88 -4.78
CA SER A 267 0.15 -10.59 -5.23
C SER A 267 -1.35 -10.66 -5.46
N ARG A 268 -1.99 -9.48 -5.51
CA ARG A 268 -3.37 -9.35 -6.00
C ARG A 268 -3.47 -9.82 -7.45
N LEU A 269 -4.62 -10.38 -7.82
CA LEU A 269 -4.95 -10.76 -9.20
C LEU A 269 -5.27 -9.52 -10.05
N ASP A 270 -4.26 -8.68 -10.28
CA ASP A 270 -4.35 -7.47 -11.09
C ASP A 270 -3.46 -7.61 -12.34
N PRO A 271 -3.92 -7.24 -13.54
CA PRO A 271 -3.12 -7.32 -14.77
C PRO A 271 -1.74 -6.67 -14.66
N LYS A 272 -1.60 -5.59 -13.88
CA LYS A 272 -0.34 -4.86 -13.67
C LYS A 272 0.69 -5.67 -12.89
N LYS A 273 0.28 -6.72 -12.16
CA LYS A 273 1.19 -7.62 -11.45
C LYS A 273 1.84 -8.66 -12.36
N ASN A 274 1.34 -8.81 -13.59
CA ASN A 274 1.92 -9.64 -14.64
C ASN A 274 2.21 -11.10 -14.22
N LEU A 275 1.30 -11.71 -13.46
CA LEU A 275 1.40 -13.14 -13.10
C LEU A 275 1.38 -14.04 -14.34
N LEU A 276 0.69 -13.63 -15.41
CA LEU A 276 0.73 -14.30 -16.70
C LEU A 276 2.14 -14.38 -17.27
N GLY A 277 2.90 -13.27 -17.24
CA GLY A 277 4.28 -13.24 -17.70
C GLY A 277 5.19 -14.20 -16.93
N LEU A 278 4.99 -14.33 -15.61
CA LEU A 278 5.70 -15.32 -14.79
C LEU A 278 5.42 -16.75 -15.28
N VAL A 279 4.14 -17.10 -15.46
CA VAL A 279 3.73 -18.43 -15.93
C VAL A 279 4.25 -18.70 -17.34
N GLN A 280 4.22 -17.71 -18.23
CA GLN A 280 4.81 -17.81 -19.57
C GLN A 280 6.32 -18.01 -19.51
N ALA A 281 7.05 -17.27 -18.67
CA ALA A 281 8.50 -17.45 -18.53
C ALA A 281 8.85 -18.86 -18.04
N PHE A 282 8.07 -19.39 -17.09
CA PHE A 282 8.20 -20.77 -16.63
C PHE A 282 7.88 -21.78 -17.75
N ALA A 283 6.81 -21.54 -18.54
CA ALA A 283 6.42 -22.36 -19.67
C ALA A 283 7.51 -22.49 -20.74
N HIS A 284 8.26 -21.41 -21.00
CA HIS A 284 9.32 -21.38 -22.00
C HIS A 284 10.69 -21.88 -21.51
N SER A 285 10.81 -22.30 -20.25
CA SER A 285 12.08 -22.75 -19.68
C SER A 285 12.00 -24.21 -19.23
N PRO A 286 12.44 -25.16 -20.07
CA PRO A 286 12.54 -26.58 -19.70
C PRO A 286 13.38 -26.78 -18.43
N ILE A 287 14.48 -26.02 -18.31
CA ILE A 287 15.39 -26.07 -17.16
C ILE A 287 14.66 -25.70 -15.86
N LEU A 288 13.82 -24.66 -15.87
CA LEU A 288 13.03 -24.30 -14.67
C LEU A 288 11.97 -25.36 -14.37
N GLN A 289 11.30 -25.88 -15.40
CA GLN A 289 10.30 -26.92 -15.23
C GLN A 289 10.87 -28.22 -14.67
N GLU A 290 12.12 -28.56 -15.00
CA GLU A 290 12.80 -29.73 -14.43
C GLU A 290 13.17 -29.54 -12.95
N ARG A 291 13.35 -28.30 -12.49
CA ARG A 291 13.97 -28.00 -11.19
C ARG A 291 13.03 -27.42 -10.14
N ALA A 292 11.92 -26.82 -10.54
CA ALA A 292 11.04 -26.11 -9.63
C ALA A 292 9.56 -26.21 -10.03
N ASN A 293 8.67 -25.91 -9.09
CA ASN A 293 7.26 -25.64 -9.34
C ASN A 293 6.97 -24.13 -9.22
N VAL A 294 5.78 -23.69 -9.58
CA VAL A 294 5.32 -22.31 -9.35
C VAL A 294 4.18 -22.32 -8.35
N VAL A 295 4.22 -21.42 -7.35
CA VAL A 295 3.11 -21.18 -6.42
C VAL A 295 2.67 -19.73 -6.53
N LEU A 296 1.40 -19.53 -6.85
CA LEU A 296 0.76 -18.21 -6.88
C LEU A 296 -0.12 -18.06 -5.64
N ILE A 297 0.27 -17.21 -4.71
CA ILE A 297 -0.60 -16.82 -3.60
C ILE A 297 -1.54 -15.73 -4.09
N THR A 298 -2.82 -16.07 -4.19
CA THR A 298 -3.88 -15.20 -4.70
C THR A 298 -4.63 -14.55 -3.55
N ALA A 299 -5.14 -13.33 -3.77
CA ALA A 299 -6.06 -12.70 -2.83
C ALA A 299 -7.48 -13.23 -3.10
N GLY A 300 -8.04 -14.00 -2.16
CA GLY A 300 -9.47 -14.33 -2.12
C GLY A 300 -9.97 -15.44 -3.04
N LEU A 301 -9.10 -16.22 -3.71
CA LEU A 301 -9.54 -17.35 -4.55
C LEU A 301 -8.66 -18.60 -4.37
N ASP A 302 -9.15 -19.59 -3.62
CA ASP A 302 -8.40 -20.79 -3.24
C ASP A 302 -8.11 -21.77 -4.40
N LYS A 303 -8.98 -21.80 -5.42
CA LYS A 303 -8.90 -22.71 -6.58
C LYS A 303 -8.73 -21.92 -7.87
N ALA A 304 -7.82 -20.95 -7.89
CA ALA A 304 -7.70 -20.00 -9.00
C ALA A 304 -7.38 -20.63 -10.37
N LEU A 305 -6.77 -21.83 -10.41
CA LEU A 305 -6.55 -22.57 -11.66
C LEU A 305 -7.79 -23.33 -12.16
N TYR A 306 -8.82 -23.52 -11.34
CA TYR A 306 -9.98 -24.36 -11.65
C TYR A 306 -11.28 -23.56 -11.71
N GLU A 307 -11.39 -22.50 -10.92
CA GLU A 307 -12.61 -21.71 -10.76
C GLU A 307 -12.47 -20.34 -11.41
N LYS A 308 -13.61 -19.80 -11.88
CA LYS A 308 -13.67 -18.44 -12.41
C LYS A 308 -13.63 -17.42 -11.29
N ALA A 309 -12.93 -16.30 -11.51
CA ALA A 309 -13.08 -15.16 -10.61
C ALA A 309 -14.49 -14.57 -10.74
N LYS A 310 -15.02 -14.05 -9.62
CA LYS A 310 -16.29 -13.30 -9.62
C LYS A 310 -16.18 -11.99 -10.39
N ASP A 311 -15.02 -11.34 -10.29
CA ASP A 311 -14.70 -10.14 -11.05
C ASP A 311 -14.32 -10.52 -12.50
N GLU A 312 -15.11 -10.05 -13.45
CA GLU A 312 -14.94 -10.37 -14.88
C GLU A 312 -13.62 -9.83 -15.43
N GLN A 313 -13.15 -8.68 -14.93
CA GLN A 313 -11.87 -8.12 -15.38
C GLN A 313 -10.69 -9.00 -14.95
N THR A 314 -10.68 -9.44 -13.69
CA THR A 314 -9.69 -10.38 -13.14
C THR A 314 -9.73 -11.70 -13.90
N GLU A 315 -10.92 -12.22 -14.15
CA GLU A 315 -11.12 -13.46 -14.90
C GLU A 315 -10.54 -13.37 -16.31
N GLN A 316 -10.97 -12.38 -17.10
CA GLN A 316 -10.60 -12.25 -18.51
C GLN A 316 -9.15 -11.83 -18.71
N LYS A 317 -8.61 -10.95 -17.86
CA LYS A 317 -7.27 -10.36 -18.07
C LYS A 317 -6.14 -11.08 -17.32
N VAL A 318 -6.46 -11.92 -16.33
CA VAL A 318 -5.44 -12.58 -15.49
C VAL A 318 -5.61 -14.10 -15.50
N LEU A 319 -6.73 -14.61 -14.98
CA LEU A 319 -6.85 -16.04 -14.70
C LEU A 319 -7.10 -16.90 -15.94
N ALA A 320 -8.01 -16.48 -16.84
CA ALA A 320 -8.28 -17.23 -18.06
C ALA A 320 -7.02 -17.37 -18.94
N PRO A 321 -6.24 -16.30 -19.21
CA PRO A 321 -4.96 -16.42 -19.92
C PRO A 321 -3.95 -17.34 -19.22
N ILE A 322 -3.86 -17.29 -17.88
CA ILE A 322 -2.98 -18.21 -17.12
C ILE A 322 -3.40 -19.66 -17.35
N ARG A 323 -4.70 -19.98 -17.26
CA ARG A 323 -5.22 -21.34 -17.49
C ARG A 323 -4.97 -21.82 -18.92
N GLU A 324 -5.08 -20.93 -19.91
CA GLU A 324 -4.74 -21.24 -21.30
C GLU A 324 -3.27 -21.63 -21.45
N VAL A 325 -2.34 -20.86 -20.88
CA VAL A 325 -0.91 -21.18 -20.91
C VAL A 325 -0.62 -22.49 -20.18
N VAL A 326 -1.22 -22.70 -19.00
CA VAL A 326 -1.09 -23.95 -18.22
C VAL A 326 -1.52 -25.16 -19.05
N LYS A 327 -2.65 -25.06 -19.74
CA LYS A 327 -3.16 -26.12 -20.61
C LYS A 327 -2.29 -26.33 -21.85
N ALA A 328 -1.99 -25.26 -22.58
CA ALA A 328 -1.23 -25.32 -23.83
C ALA A 328 0.20 -25.82 -23.64
N SER A 329 0.81 -25.52 -22.49
CA SER A 329 2.21 -25.87 -22.18
C SER A 329 2.34 -27.09 -21.25
N ASN A 330 1.23 -27.81 -21.00
CA ASN A 330 1.18 -28.99 -20.14
C ASN A 330 1.81 -28.78 -18.74
N LEU A 331 1.41 -27.71 -18.05
CA LEU A 331 1.95 -27.30 -16.75
C LEU A 331 1.11 -27.77 -15.55
N TRP A 332 0.03 -28.51 -15.80
CA TRP A 332 -0.71 -29.18 -14.73
C TRP A 332 0.23 -30.09 -13.93
N GLY A 333 0.12 -30.07 -12.60
CA GLY A 333 1.05 -30.78 -11.73
C GLY A 333 2.38 -30.05 -11.47
N LYS A 334 2.60 -28.87 -12.08
CA LYS A 334 3.79 -28.02 -11.85
C LYS A 334 3.46 -26.64 -11.27
N ILE A 335 2.20 -26.25 -11.25
CA ILE A 335 1.74 -24.94 -10.77
C ILE A 335 0.60 -25.14 -9.77
N SER A 336 0.67 -24.42 -8.65
CA SER A 336 -0.40 -24.31 -7.66
C SER A 336 -0.80 -22.85 -7.49
N ALA A 337 -2.09 -22.58 -7.30
CA ALA A 337 -2.58 -21.23 -7.03
C ALA A 337 -3.70 -21.28 -6.00
N PHE A 338 -3.50 -20.61 -4.86
CA PHE A 338 -4.41 -20.64 -3.71
C PHE A 338 -4.27 -19.38 -2.85
N CYS A 339 -5.23 -19.14 -1.97
CA CYS A 339 -5.19 -18.01 -1.03
C CYS A 339 -4.81 -18.46 0.37
N VAL A 340 -4.23 -17.53 1.13
CA VAL A 340 -3.99 -17.66 2.58
C VAL A 340 -4.86 -16.64 3.31
N PRO A 341 -5.29 -16.93 4.55
CA PRO A 341 -6.34 -16.14 5.22
C PRO A 341 -5.91 -14.73 5.61
N ASP A 342 -4.67 -14.54 6.05
CA ASP A 342 -4.20 -13.29 6.66
C ASP A 342 -2.68 -13.08 6.47
N GLN A 343 -2.17 -11.92 6.91
CA GLN A 343 -0.73 -11.61 6.85
C GLN A 343 0.13 -12.58 7.68
N PRO A 344 -0.24 -12.97 8.92
CA PRO A 344 0.48 -14.00 9.66
C PRO A 344 0.63 -15.32 8.88
N ALA A 345 -0.43 -15.78 8.20
CA ALA A 345 -0.38 -16.96 7.34
C ALA A 345 0.51 -16.74 6.11
N LEU A 346 0.49 -15.56 5.49
CA LEU A 346 1.41 -15.25 4.39
C LEU A 346 2.88 -15.28 4.86
N ALA A 347 3.18 -14.71 6.02
CA ALA A 347 4.52 -14.74 6.60
C ALA A 347 4.98 -16.17 6.95
N ALA A 348 4.09 -16.98 7.53
CA ALA A 348 4.33 -18.40 7.78
C ALA A 348 4.56 -19.18 6.48
N THR A 349 3.82 -18.87 5.41
CA THR A 349 4.02 -19.45 4.08
C THR A 349 5.41 -19.16 3.53
N TYR A 350 5.89 -17.91 3.64
CA TYR A 350 7.27 -17.57 3.27
C TYR A 350 8.30 -18.39 4.05
N ARG A 351 8.16 -18.51 5.38
CA ARG A 351 9.06 -19.31 6.22
C ARG A 351 9.02 -20.80 5.84
N PHE A 352 7.84 -21.35 5.62
CA PHE A 352 7.65 -22.74 5.22
C PHE A 352 8.36 -23.06 3.92
N LEU A 353 8.16 -22.21 2.90
CA LEU A 353 8.74 -22.40 1.58
C LEU A 353 10.25 -22.12 1.55
N ALA A 354 10.73 -21.17 2.36
CA ALA A 354 12.17 -20.92 2.53
C ALA A 354 12.92 -22.15 3.07
N LYS A 355 12.34 -22.88 4.04
CA LYS A 355 12.90 -24.17 4.54
C LYS A 355 13.05 -25.21 3.43
N ARG A 356 12.27 -25.10 2.34
CA ARG A 356 12.31 -25.95 1.15
C ARG A 356 13.19 -25.39 0.02
N ARG A 357 14.02 -24.38 0.29
CA ARG A 357 14.90 -23.70 -0.70
C ARG A 357 14.10 -23.06 -1.85
N SER A 358 12.87 -22.65 -1.56
CA SER A 358 12.02 -21.91 -2.49
C SER A 358 12.47 -20.45 -2.57
N VAL A 359 12.14 -19.79 -3.67
CA VAL A 359 12.51 -18.40 -3.97
C VAL A 359 11.31 -17.52 -4.26
#